data_AF-A0A1H8XLC6-F1
#
_entry.id   AF-A0A1H8XLC6-F1
#
_cell.length_a   1.000
_cell.length_b   1.000
_cell.length_c   1.000
_cell.angle_alpha   90.00
_cell.angle_beta   90.00
_cell.angle_gamma   90.00
#
_symmetry.space_group_name_H-M   'P 1'
#
loop_
_entity.id
_entity.type
_entity.pdbx_description
1 polymer ?
#
loop_
_entity_poly.entity_id
_entity_poly.type
_entity_poly.pdbx_seq_one_letter_code
_entity_poly.pdbx_strand_id
1 'polypeptide(L)'
;MADDHAIYREIPGGTELLQWFGEVPAFHDAEILSLDLRRDGQSELKIHGWIMTNEITENGSIALDRHAIVIFRFDEVVDLQIEGFNHQNVIYGLILRRALHRPERREHLSLPPLPQDFEIELLPCYGLSGFIRARTLSITVQPGKPQG
;
A
#
# COMPACT_ATOMS: atom_id res chain seq x y z
N MET A 1 11.21 13.52 11.15
CA MET A 1 10.04 12.81 10.63
C MET A 1 9.53 13.68 9.49
N ALA A 2 9.85 13.31 8.25
CA ALA A 2 9.37 14.04 7.09
C ALA A 2 7.84 13.92 7.05
N ASP A 3 7.15 14.94 6.55
CA ASP A 3 5.70 15.04 6.57
C ASP A 3 5.08 13.90 5.74
N ASP A 4 4.78 12.76 6.36
CA ASP A 4 4.19 11.59 5.70
C ASP A 4 2.89 11.97 4.98
N HIS A 5 2.18 13.01 5.45
CA HIS A 5 1.01 13.53 4.74
C HIS A 5 1.34 14.17 3.39
N ALA A 6 2.53 14.76 3.23
CA ALA A 6 2.88 15.49 2.00
C ALA A 6 2.88 14.57 0.78
N ILE A 7 3.44 13.36 0.89
CA ILE A 7 3.50 12.45 -0.26
C ILE A 7 2.11 11.95 -0.68
N TYR A 8 1.20 11.70 0.28
CA TYR A 8 -0.18 11.34 -0.04
C TYR A 8 -0.91 12.47 -0.77
N ARG A 9 -0.64 13.74 -0.44
CA ARG A 9 -1.25 14.89 -1.13
C ARG A 9 -0.77 15.08 -2.57
N GLU A 10 0.39 14.52 -2.92
CA GLU A 10 0.93 14.55 -4.29
C GLU A 10 0.34 13.47 -5.20
N ILE A 11 -0.37 12.50 -4.63
CA ILE A 11 -0.91 11.34 -5.33
C ILE A 11 -2.42 11.54 -5.56
N PRO A 12 -2.93 11.38 -6.81
CA PRO A 12 -4.35 11.37 -7.06
C PRO A 12 -5.08 10.36 -6.17
N GLY A 13 -6.10 10.80 -5.43
CA GLY A 13 -6.85 9.97 -4.48
C GLY A 13 -6.27 9.89 -3.07
N GLY A 14 -5.05 10.44 -2.83
CA GLY A 14 -4.42 10.37 -1.51
C GLY A 14 -5.04 11.33 -0.50
N THR A 15 -5.60 12.47 -0.93
CA THR A 15 -6.32 13.38 -0.02
C THR A 15 -7.63 12.73 0.47
N GLU A 16 -8.32 12.03 -0.40
CA GLU A 16 -9.54 11.27 -0.11
C GLU A 16 -9.25 10.13 0.88
N LEU A 17 -8.10 9.48 0.75
CA LEU A 17 -7.62 8.50 1.72
C LEU A 17 -7.37 9.12 3.09
N LEU A 18 -6.66 10.25 3.16
CA LEU A 18 -6.42 10.95 4.42
C LEU A 18 -7.74 11.42 5.06
N GLN A 19 -8.70 11.88 4.26
CA GLN A 19 -10.02 12.28 4.74
C GLN A 19 -10.84 11.09 5.29
N TRP A 20 -10.78 9.94 4.59
CA TRP A 20 -11.49 8.74 5.02
C TRP A 20 -10.95 8.20 6.34
N PHE A 21 -9.62 8.11 6.50
CA PHE A 21 -9.02 7.59 7.73
C PHE A 21 -8.89 8.64 8.83
N GLY A 22 -8.84 9.93 8.50
CA GLY A 22 -8.60 11.02 9.44
C GLY A 22 -7.13 11.20 9.82
N GLU A 23 -6.26 10.30 9.37
CA GLU A 23 -4.82 10.27 9.61
C GLU A 23 -4.10 9.55 8.45
N VAL A 24 -2.77 9.49 8.50
CA VAL A 24 -2.01 8.57 7.63
C VAL A 24 -2.24 7.15 8.15
N PRO A 25 -2.91 6.26 7.40
CA PRO A 25 -3.16 4.90 7.88
C PRO A 25 -1.84 4.13 7.96
N ALA A 26 -1.55 3.55 9.13
CA ALA A 26 -0.40 2.67 9.31
C ALA A 26 -0.53 1.34 8.52
N PHE A 27 -1.76 0.95 8.18
CA PHE A 27 -2.10 -0.38 7.66
C PHE A 27 -1.66 -1.53 8.56
N HIS A 28 -1.60 -1.29 9.87
CA HIS A 28 -1.31 -2.34 10.85
C HIS A 28 -2.42 -3.40 10.83
N ASP A 29 -2.02 -4.66 10.72
CA ASP A 29 -2.88 -5.84 10.56
C ASP A 29 -3.78 -5.82 9.31
N ALA A 30 -3.50 -4.96 8.33
CA ALA A 30 -4.25 -4.93 7.09
C ALA A 30 -3.99 -6.20 6.25
N GLU A 31 -4.99 -6.66 5.51
CA GLU A 31 -4.90 -7.84 4.64
C GLU A 31 -4.73 -7.41 3.18
N ILE A 32 -3.74 -7.98 2.50
CA ILE A 32 -3.56 -7.82 1.06
C ILE A 32 -4.52 -8.78 0.35
N LEU A 33 -5.51 -8.21 -0.34
CA LEU A 33 -6.56 -8.96 -1.03
C LEU A 33 -6.10 -9.46 -2.41
N SER A 34 -5.36 -8.62 -3.14
CA SER A 34 -4.80 -9.00 -4.44
C SER A 34 -3.60 -8.13 -4.83
N LEU A 35 -2.70 -8.70 -5.63
CA LEU A 35 -1.66 -8.01 -6.37
C LEU A 35 -1.73 -8.47 -7.83
N ASP A 36 -2.15 -7.56 -8.71
CA ASP A 36 -2.30 -7.80 -10.14
C ASP A 36 -1.21 -7.04 -10.91
N LEU A 37 -0.19 -7.77 -11.39
CA LEU A 37 0.90 -7.21 -12.19
C LEU A 37 0.59 -7.36 -13.69
N ARG A 38 0.55 -6.23 -14.41
CA ARG A 38 0.24 -6.20 -15.84
C ARG A 38 1.41 -5.64 -16.63
N ARG A 39 1.72 -6.29 -17.76
CA ARG A 39 2.70 -5.78 -18.73
C ARG A 39 2.19 -4.53 -19.44
N ASP A 40 0.92 -4.56 -19.83
CA ASP A 40 0.23 -3.47 -20.51
C ASP A 40 -0.95 -2.99 -19.65
N GLY A 41 -1.10 -1.67 -19.56
CA GLY A 41 -2.08 -1.03 -18.69
C GLY A 41 -1.63 -1.01 -17.23
N GLN A 42 -2.60 -0.83 -16.34
CA GLN A 42 -2.35 -0.48 -14.94
C GLN A 42 -2.23 -1.74 -14.06
N SER A 43 -1.17 -1.81 -13.25
CA SER A 43 -1.04 -2.81 -12.19
C SER A 43 -1.78 -2.34 -10.94
N GLU A 44 -2.24 -3.27 -10.10
CA GLU A 44 -3.13 -2.97 -8.97
C GLU A 44 -2.75 -3.75 -7.71
N LEU A 45 -2.78 -3.08 -6.56
CA LEU A 45 -2.63 -3.66 -5.23
C LEU A 45 -3.86 -3.28 -4.40
N LYS A 46 -4.59 -4.28 -3.90
CA LYS A 46 -5.76 -4.08 -3.04
C LYS A 46 -5.46 -4.49 -1.62
N ILE A 47 -5.74 -3.59 -0.68
CA ILE A 47 -5.53 -3.82 0.74
C ILE A 47 -6.81 -3.50 1.49
N HIS A 48 -7.27 -4.42 2.33
CA HIS A 48 -8.32 -4.15 3.32
C HIS A 48 -7.68 -3.60 4.59
N GLY A 49 -7.98 -2.34 4.91
CA GLY A 49 -7.50 -1.66 6.12
C GLY A 49 -8.62 -1.02 6.92
N TRP A 50 -8.28 -0.54 8.12
CA TRP A 50 -9.18 0.09 9.10
C TRP A 50 -8.37 0.96 10.09
N ILE A 51 -9.08 1.70 10.94
CA ILE A 51 -8.53 2.35 12.14
C ILE A 51 -8.78 1.44 13.35
N MET A 52 -7.73 1.19 14.13
CA MET A 52 -7.89 0.61 15.46
C MET A 52 -8.28 1.72 16.43
N THR A 53 -9.38 1.53 17.16
CA THR A 53 -9.82 2.49 18.18
C THR A 53 -9.23 2.14 19.55
N ASN A 54 -9.46 3.00 20.55
CA ASN A 54 -9.14 2.69 21.94
C ASN A 54 -10.28 1.96 22.67
N GLU A 55 -11.35 1.59 21.96
CA GLU A 55 -12.52 0.93 22.53
C GLU A 55 -12.37 -0.58 22.44
N ILE A 56 -12.90 -1.28 23.44
CA ILE A 56 -12.95 -2.74 23.47
C ILE A 56 -14.39 -3.17 23.20
N THR A 57 -14.58 -4.04 22.22
CA THR A 57 -15.87 -4.64 21.87
C THR A 57 -16.35 -5.59 22.97
N GLU A 58 -17.64 -5.92 22.98
CA GLU A 58 -18.24 -6.82 23.98
C GLU A 58 -17.57 -8.20 24.07
N ASN A 59 -16.93 -8.66 22.99
CA ASN A 59 -16.19 -9.92 22.92
C ASN A 59 -14.70 -9.79 23.32
N GLY A 60 -14.27 -8.64 23.86
CA GLY A 60 -12.91 -8.43 24.38
C GLY A 60 -11.84 -8.09 23.33
N SER A 61 -12.23 -7.73 22.11
CA SER A 61 -11.30 -7.33 21.04
C SER A 61 -11.24 -5.80 20.89
N ILE A 62 -10.21 -5.27 20.22
CA ILE A 62 -10.15 -3.85 19.88
C ILE A 62 -11.23 -3.56 18.82
N ALA A 63 -12.04 -2.51 19.03
CA ALA A 63 -13.01 -2.08 18.05
C ALA A 63 -12.32 -1.44 16.84
N LEU A 64 -12.73 -1.86 15.65
CA LEU A 64 -12.19 -1.42 14.37
C LEU A 64 -13.20 -0.51 13.68
N ASP A 65 -12.75 0.63 13.17
CA ASP A 65 -13.59 1.61 12.49
C ASP A 65 -13.05 1.95 11.09
N ARG A 66 -13.86 2.60 10.24
CA ARG A 66 -13.47 3.12 8.92
C ARG A 66 -12.83 2.06 8.01
N HIS A 67 -13.38 0.84 8.04
CA HIS A 67 -12.97 -0.19 7.10
C HIS A 67 -13.04 0.30 5.66
N ALA A 68 -12.02 0.04 4.87
CA ALA A 68 -12.02 0.28 3.44
C ALA A 68 -11.12 -0.69 2.69
N ILE A 69 -11.47 -0.94 1.43
CA ILE A 69 -10.55 -1.49 0.44
C ILE A 69 -9.83 -0.31 -0.19
N VAL A 70 -8.53 -0.20 0.09
CA VAL A 70 -7.64 0.77 -0.53
C VAL A 70 -7.00 0.12 -1.74
N ILE A 71 -7.15 0.77 -2.89
CA ILE A 71 -6.65 0.29 -4.17
C ILE A 71 -5.54 1.23 -4.63
N PHE A 72 -4.32 0.72 -4.63
CA PHE A 72 -3.15 1.38 -5.20
C PHE A 72 -3.00 0.93 -6.64
N ARG A 73 -2.89 1.90 -7.55
CA ARG A 73 -2.72 1.62 -8.96
C ARG A 73 -1.44 2.22 -9.50
N PHE A 74 -0.67 1.39 -10.19
CA PHE A 74 0.67 1.70 -10.66
C PHE A 74 0.70 1.74 -12.17
N ASP A 75 1.23 2.84 -12.70
CA ASP A 75 1.59 2.95 -14.12
C ASP A 75 3.11 2.94 -14.27
N GLU A 76 3.59 2.20 -15.27
CA GLU A 76 5.01 1.96 -15.54
C GLU A 76 5.78 1.47 -14.30
N VAL A 77 5.51 0.23 -13.88
CA VAL A 77 6.29 -0.44 -12.83
C VAL A 77 7.74 -0.56 -13.29
N VAL A 78 8.66 0.02 -12.52
CA VAL A 78 10.09 0.14 -12.85
C VAL A 78 10.90 -0.98 -12.21
N ASP A 79 10.59 -1.29 -10.96
CA ASP A 79 11.28 -2.28 -10.14
C ASP A 79 10.31 -2.89 -9.14
N LEU A 80 10.51 -4.16 -8.80
CA LEU A 80 9.79 -4.80 -7.71
C LEU A 80 10.59 -5.98 -7.16
N GLN A 81 10.44 -6.22 -5.88
CA GLN A 81 10.82 -7.49 -5.25
C GLN A 81 9.66 -7.90 -4.37
N ILE A 82 9.13 -9.09 -4.64
CA ILE A 82 7.96 -9.61 -3.95
C ILE A 82 8.26 -11.04 -3.54
N GLU A 83 7.93 -11.38 -2.31
CA GLU A 83 8.16 -12.70 -1.73
C GLU A 83 7.02 -13.08 -0.78
N GLY A 84 6.97 -14.34 -0.35
CA GLY A 84 6.11 -14.77 0.75
C GLY A 84 4.62 -14.91 0.44
N PHE A 85 4.15 -14.58 -0.78
CA PHE A 85 2.73 -14.71 -1.14
C PHE A 85 2.17 -16.09 -0.79
N ASN A 86 1.09 -16.12 -0.02
CA ASN A 86 0.42 -17.36 0.33
C ASN A 86 -1.09 -17.16 0.58
N HIS A 87 -1.72 -18.12 1.26
CA HIS A 87 -3.15 -18.15 1.58
C HIS A 87 -3.63 -17.05 2.55
N GLN A 88 -2.70 -16.33 3.21
CA GLN A 88 -2.97 -15.17 4.04
C GLN A 88 -1.80 -14.17 3.91
N ASN A 89 -2.11 -12.89 3.75
CA ASN A 89 -1.13 -11.84 3.46
C ASN A 89 -1.39 -10.61 4.35
N VAL A 90 -1.15 -10.76 5.65
CA VAL A 90 -1.28 -9.70 6.65
C VAL A 90 0.02 -8.90 6.72
N ILE A 91 -0.09 -7.57 6.70
CA ILE A 91 1.04 -6.66 6.87
C ILE A 91 1.06 -6.02 8.26
N TYR A 92 2.27 -5.84 8.79
CA TYR A 92 2.52 -4.99 9.95
C TYR A 92 2.35 -3.51 9.60
N GLY A 93 2.58 -3.15 8.33
CA GLY A 93 2.30 -1.82 7.83
C GLY A 93 2.74 -1.61 6.39
N LEU A 94 2.44 -0.42 5.88
CA LEU A 94 2.77 0.03 4.54
C LEU A 94 3.55 1.34 4.60
N ILE A 95 4.71 1.39 3.94
CA ILE A 95 5.46 2.63 3.76
C ILE A 95 5.27 3.12 2.34
N LEU A 96 4.82 4.36 2.21
CA LEU A 96 4.74 5.08 0.94
C LEU A 96 5.79 6.19 0.91
N ARG A 97 6.70 6.15 -0.06
CA ARG A 97 7.81 7.10 -0.16
C ARG A 97 8.27 7.32 -1.60
N ARG A 98 9.22 8.25 -1.79
CA ARG A 98 10.02 8.30 -3.02
C ARG A 98 10.94 7.08 -3.07
N ALA A 99 11.13 6.55 -4.27
CA ALA A 99 11.84 5.30 -4.48
C ALA A 99 13.30 5.41 -4.01
N LEU A 100 13.75 4.38 -3.27
CA LEU A 100 15.12 4.35 -2.79
C LEU A 100 16.10 4.11 -3.94
N HIS A 101 17.33 4.60 -3.76
CA HIS A 101 18.41 4.30 -4.68
C HIS A 101 18.94 2.88 -4.42
N ARG A 102 18.71 1.96 -5.36
CA ARG A 102 19.17 0.56 -5.33
C ARG A 102 20.07 0.25 -6.53
N PRO A 103 21.35 0.69 -6.54
CA PRO A 103 22.23 0.51 -7.68
C PRO A 103 22.47 -0.96 -8.04
N GLU A 104 22.47 -1.85 -7.05
CA GLU A 104 22.61 -3.30 -7.18
C GLU A 104 21.49 -3.94 -8.01
N ARG A 105 20.35 -3.27 -8.14
CA ARG A 105 19.20 -3.77 -8.92
C ARG A 105 19.17 -3.29 -10.36
N ARG A 106 20.07 -2.37 -10.77
CA ARG A 106 20.05 -1.71 -12.08
C ARG A 106 19.97 -2.66 -13.27
N GLU A 107 20.64 -3.80 -13.19
CA GLU A 107 20.68 -4.80 -14.28
C GLU A 107 19.33 -5.49 -14.52
N HIS A 108 18.43 -5.47 -13.53
CA HIS A 108 17.10 -6.06 -13.61
C HIS A 108 16.03 -5.05 -14.07
N LEU A 109 16.38 -3.78 -14.23
CA LEU A 109 15.41 -2.72 -14.51
C LEU A 109 15.10 -2.65 -15.99
N SER A 110 13.81 -2.61 -16.32
CA SER A 110 13.34 -2.37 -17.69
C SER A 110 13.45 -0.90 -18.10
N LEU A 111 13.56 0.02 -17.11
CA LEU A 111 13.63 1.46 -17.31
C LEU A 111 14.65 2.09 -16.33
N PRO A 112 15.32 3.20 -16.68
CA PRO A 112 16.20 3.90 -15.75
C PRO A 112 15.45 4.41 -14.51
N PRO A 113 15.94 4.20 -13.28
CA PRO A 113 15.27 4.66 -12.07
C PRO A 113 15.31 6.20 -11.99
N LEU A 114 14.19 6.85 -11.65
CA LEU A 114 14.12 8.29 -11.45
C LEU A 114 13.93 8.65 -9.96
N PRO A 115 14.54 9.72 -9.43
CA PRO A 115 14.38 10.12 -8.02
C PRO A 115 12.94 10.40 -7.59
N GLN A 116 12.08 10.79 -8.52
CA GLN A 116 10.67 11.06 -8.29
C GLN A 116 9.77 9.81 -8.38
N ASP A 117 10.30 8.63 -8.66
CA ASP A 117 9.45 7.43 -8.67
C ASP A 117 8.82 7.23 -7.28
N PHE A 118 7.62 6.67 -7.25
CA PHE A 118 6.96 6.28 -6.02
C PHE A 118 7.33 4.86 -5.66
N GLU A 119 7.34 4.56 -4.37
CA GLU A 119 7.56 3.23 -3.84
C GLU A 119 6.58 2.93 -2.71
N ILE A 120 5.96 1.77 -2.81
CA ILE A 120 5.24 1.12 -1.72
C ILE A 120 6.10 -0.03 -1.21
N GLU A 121 6.37 -0.04 0.09
CA GLU A 121 7.00 -1.16 0.79
C GLU A 121 5.98 -1.79 1.74
N LEU A 122 5.84 -3.11 1.62
CA LEU A 122 4.95 -3.96 2.40
C LEU A 122 5.77 -4.62 3.50
N LEU A 123 5.52 -4.22 4.74
CA LEU A 123 6.17 -4.78 5.92
C LEU A 123 5.35 -6.00 6.37
N PRO A 124 5.86 -7.23 6.23
CA PRO A 124 5.06 -8.41 6.52
C PRO A 124 4.81 -8.58 8.02
N CYS A 125 3.61 -9.01 8.34
CA CYS A 125 3.35 -9.79 9.55
C CYS A 125 3.34 -11.29 9.20
N TYR A 126 2.60 -11.64 8.13
CA TYR A 126 2.53 -12.99 7.57
C TYR A 126 2.24 -12.94 6.07
N GLY A 127 3.01 -13.65 5.26
CA GLY A 127 2.77 -13.75 3.82
C GLY A 127 3.48 -12.69 2.98
N LEU A 128 2.78 -12.13 1.99
CA LEU A 128 3.33 -11.23 0.97
C LEU A 128 4.12 -10.06 1.59
N SER A 129 5.35 -9.88 1.13
CA SER A 129 6.22 -8.75 1.49
C SER A 129 6.99 -8.22 0.29
N GLY A 130 7.65 -7.09 0.51
CA GLY A 130 8.62 -6.53 -0.42
C GLY A 130 8.24 -5.12 -0.86
N PHE A 131 8.59 -4.74 -2.09
CA PHE A 131 8.34 -3.39 -2.58
C PHE A 131 7.96 -3.35 -4.06
N ILE A 132 7.26 -2.28 -4.43
CA ILE A 132 6.88 -1.96 -5.79
C ILE A 132 7.27 -0.51 -6.06
N ARG A 133 8.08 -0.27 -7.09
CA ARG A 133 8.47 1.04 -7.60
C ARG A 133 7.73 1.33 -8.91
N ALA A 134 7.12 2.50 -9.01
CA ALA A 134 6.40 2.92 -10.22
C ALA A 134 6.64 4.39 -10.55
N ARG A 135 6.45 4.77 -11.82
CA ARG A 135 6.52 6.17 -12.26
C ARG A 135 5.43 7.01 -11.63
N THR A 136 4.22 6.49 -11.66
CA THR A 136 3.07 7.15 -11.09
C THR A 136 2.25 6.17 -10.28
N LEU A 137 1.51 6.73 -9.34
CA LEU A 137 0.66 6.02 -8.40
C LEU A 137 -0.65 6.78 -8.33
N SER A 138 -1.76 6.06 -8.21
CA SER A 138 -3.06 6.63 -7.82
C SER A 138 -3.73 5.75 -6.78
N ILE A 139 -4.61 6.35 -6.00
CA ILE A 139 -5.29 5.71 -4.88
C ILE A 139 -6.80 5.78 -5.11
N THR A 140 -7.50 4.70 -4.78
CA THR A 140 -8.97 4.71 -4.65
C THR A 140 -9.35 4.09 -3.33
N VAL A 141 -10.29 4.72 -2.62
CA VAL A 141 -10.83 4.22 -1.37
C VAL A 141 -12.25 3.73 -1.61
N GLN A 142 -12.51 2.47 -1.27
CA GLN A 142 -13.85 1.89 -1.30
C GLN A 142 -14.26 1.57 0.15
N PRO A 143 -15.16 2.39 0.75
CA PRO A 143 -15.67 2.14 2.09
C PRO A 143 -16.28 0.75 2.26
N GLY A 144 -15.99 0.12 3.40
CA GLY A 144 -16.55 -1.17 3.80
C GLY A 144 -15.52 -2.29 3.87
N LYS A 145 -16.04 -3.50 4.09
CA LYS A 145 -15.27 -4.75 4.16
C LYS A 145 -15.29 -5.45 2.79
N PRO A 146 -14.27 -6.27 2.47
CA PRO A 146 -14.32 -7.12 1.29
C PRO A 146 -15.57 -8.02 1.31
N GLN A 147 -16.18 -8.20 0.14
CA GLN A 147 -17.18 -9.25 -0.08
C GLN A 147 -16.41 -10.54 -0.35
N GLY A 148 -16.71 -11.59 0.43
CA GLY A 148 -16.06 -12.90 0.31
C GLY A 148 -16.41 -13.63 -0.98
#